data_AF-A0A5A5TKK5-F1
#
_entry.id   AF-A0A5A5TKK5-F1
#
_cell.length_a   1.000
_cell.length_b   1.000
_cell.length_c   1.000
_cell.angle_alpha   90.00
_cell.angle_beta   90.00
_cell.angle_gamma   90.00
#
_symmetry.space_group_name_H-M   'P 1'
#
loop_
_entity.id
_entity.type
_entity.pdbx_description
1 polymer ?
#
loop_
_entity_poly.entity_id
_entity_poly.type
_entity_poly.pdbx_seq_one_letter_code
_entity_poly.pdbx_strand_id
1 'polypeptide(L)' 'MKAVKTHVGRCDTCGEPAAYAQLLAGGRSFRYCEQHAPLLVKKQANATEGANTKK' A
#
# COMPACT_ATOMS: atom_id res chain seq x y z
N MET A 1 10.32 5.91 -1.65
CA MET A 1 9.20 4.98 -1.94
C MET A 1 8.25 5.05 -0.76
N LYS A 2 6.94 5.19 -0.97
CA LYS A 2 5.95 5.40 0.11
C LYS A 2 4.89 4.33 -0.01
N ALA A 3 4.49 3.68 1.08
CA ALA A 3 3.33 2.79 1.07
C ALA A 3 2.23 3.38 1.92
N VAL A 4 0.98 3.12 1.56
CA VAL A 4 -0.23 3.56 2.27
C VAL A 4 -1.17 2.37 2.39
N LYS A 5 -2.00 2.34 3.44
CA LYS A 5 -3.17 1.45 3.42
C LYS A 5 -4.17 1.99 2.41
N THR A 6 -4.75 1.09 1.63
CA THR A 6 -5.83 1.42 0.70
C THR A 6 -6.77 0.24 0.63
N HIS A 7 -8.07 0.51 0.51
CA HIS A 7 -9.09 -0.51 0.26
C HIS A 7 -9.60 -0.41 -1.18
N VAL A 8 -8.88 0.32 -2.05
CA VAL A 8 -9.27 0.62 -3.42
C VAL A 8 -8.43 -0.19 -4.39
N GLY A 9 -9.12 -0.97 -5.22
CA GLY A 9 -8.51 -1.82 -6.24
C GLY A 9 -8.28 -3.26 -5.77
N ARG A 10 -7.54 -4.02 -6.58
CA ARG A 10 -7.24 -5.43 -6.35
C ARG A 10 -5.74 -5.65 -6.28
N CYS A 11 -5.33 -6.68 -5.56
CA CYS A 11 -3.95 -7.12 -5.49
C CYS A 11 -3.48 -7.55 -6.87
N ASP A 12 -2.31 -7.05 -7.28
CA ASP A 12 -1.71 -7.38 -8.58
C ASP A 12 -1.33 -8.86 -8.71
N THR A 13 -1.18 -9.58 -7.59
CA THR A 13 -0.77 -10.99 -7.57
C THR A 13 -1.94 -11.96 -7.70
N CYS A 14 -3.02 -11.76 -6.91
CA CYS A 14 -4.10 -12.73 -6.77
C CYS A 14 -5.50 -12.18 -7.09
N GLY A 15 -5.64 -10.87 -7.31
CA GLY A 15 -6.93 -10.25 -7.61
C GLY A 15 -7.86 -10.05 -6.40
N GLU A 16 -7.43 -10.41 -5.18
CA GLU A 16 -8.14 -10.12 -3.93
C GLU A 16 -8.22 -8.61 -3.67
N PRO A 17 -9.14 -8.13 -2.80
CA PRO A 17 -9.18 -6.72 -2.41
C PRO A 17 -7.80 -6.24 -1.92
N ALA A 18 -7.34 -5.13 -2.49
CA ALA A 18 -6.11 -4.50 -2.05
C ALA A 18 -6.29 -3.96 -0.62
N ALA A 19 -5.27 -4.17 0.22
CA ALA A 19 -5.19 -3.62 1.57
C ALA A 19 -4.07 -2.56 1.67
N TYR A 20 -3.07 -2.63 0.78
CA TYR A 20 -1.93 -1.74 0.76
C TYR A 20 -1.61 -1.30 -0.67
N ALA A 21 -1.19 -0.05 -0.83
CA ALA A 21 -0.63 0.47 -2.07
C ALA A 21 0.77 1.04 -1.83
N GLN A 22 1.74 0.53 -2.58
CA GLN A 22 3.08 1.09 -2.62
C GLN A 22 3.17 2.09 -3.78
N LEU A 23 3.35 3.36 -3.45
CA LEU A 23 3.61 4.46 -4.38
C LEU A 23 5.11 4.50 -4.73
N LEU A 24 5.40 4.34 -6.02
CA LEU A 24 6.74 4.43 -6.59
C LEU A 24 6.93 5.78 -7.28
N ALA A 25 8.20 6.18 -7.45
CA ALA A 25 8.55 7.33 -8.25
C ALA A 25 8.10 7.10 -9.71
N GLY A 26 7.67 8.18 -10.38
CA GLY A 26 7.15 8.11 -11.76
C GLY A 26 5.67 7.72 -11.87
N GLY A 27 4.86 7.97 -10.84
CA GLY A 27 3.39 7.82 -10.89
C GLY A 27 2.87 6.38 -10.85
N ARG A 28 3.76 5.40 -10.71
CA ARG A 28 3.39 3.99 -10.61
C ARG A 28 2.99 3.63 -9.19
N SER A 29 2.01 2.75 -9.06
CA SER A 29 1.62 2.18 -7.77
C SER A 29 1.44 0.67 -7.91
N PHE A 30 1.86 -0.07 -6.87
CA PHE A 30 1.63 -1.50 -6.74
C PHE A 30 0.64 -1.77 -5.62
N ARG A 31 -0.33 -2.66 -5.85
CA ARG A 31 -1.39 -2.99 -4.90
C ARG A 31 -1.18 -4.39 -4.37
N TYR A 32 -1.29 -4.51 -3.05
CA TYR A 32 -1.09 -5.77 -2.33
C TYR A 32 -2.27 -6.05 -1.42
N CYS A 33 -2.77 -7.29 -1.39
CA CYS A 33 -3.68 -7.76 -0.34
C CYS A 33 -2.90 -8.07 0.94
N GLU A 34 -3.60 -8.41 2.04
CA GLU A 34 -2.97 -8.69 3.32
C GLU A 34 -2.03 -9.90 3.30
N GLN A 35 -2.32 -10.91 2.47
CA GLN A 35 -1.47 -12.08 2.28
C GLN A 35 -0.21 -11.78 1.46
N HIS A 36 -0.34 -11.00 0.39
CA HIS A 36 0.77 -10.77 -0.56
C HIS A 36 1.58 -9.51 -0.28
N ALA A 37 1.20 -8.69 0.71
CA ALA A 37 1.94 -7.50 1.06
C ALA A 37 3.28 -7.83 1.76
N PRO A 38 4.43 -7.39 1.19
CA PRO A 38 5.72 -7.56 1.83
C PRO A 38 5.76 -6.86 3.19
N LEU A 39 6.53 -7.40 4.15
CA LEU A 39 6.68 -6.80 5.48
C LEU A 39 7.15 -5.34 5.44
N LEU A 40 8.01 -4.99 4.48
CA LEU A 40 8.46 -3.62 4.26
C LEU A 40 7.30 -2.68 3.86
N VAL A 41 6.38 -3.14 3.00
CA VAL A 41 5.19 -2.38 2.59
C VAL A 41 4.25 -2.19 3.76
N LYS A 42 4.01 -3.24 4.55
CA LYS A 42 3.18 -3.16 5.76
C LYS A 42 3.76 -2.14 6.76
N LYS A 43 5.06 -2.19 7.02
CA LYS A 43 5.75 -1.22 7.89
C LYS A 43 5.67 0.21 7.36
N GLN A 44 5.90 0.41 6.07
CA GLN A 44 5.82 1.73 5.43
C GLN A 44 4.39 2.29 5.40
N ALA A 45 3.39 1.43 5.16
CA ALA A 45 1.98 1.80 5.18
C ALA A 45 1.52 2.20 6.57
N ASN A 46 1.91 1.45 7.60
CA ASN A 46 1.63 1.79 8.99
C ASN A 46 2.34 3.10 9.41
N ALA A 47 3.62 3.27 9.08
CA ALA A 47 4.35 4.51 9.35
C ALA A 47 3.74 5.73 8.64
N THR A 48 3.09 5.53 7.50
CA THR A 48 2.46 6.59 6.73
C THR A 48 1.05 6.93 7.22
N GLU A 49 0.29 5.98 7.78
CA GLU A 49 -1.01 6.27 8.42
C GLU A 49 -0.87 7.34 9.51
N GLY A 50 0.22 7.34 10.28
CA GLY A 50 0.51 8.37 11.28
C GLY A 50 0.86 9.75 10.71
N ALA A 51 1.18 9.85 9.41
CA ALA A 51 1.61 11.10 8.78
C ALA A 51 0.48 11.86 8.06
N ASN A 52 -0.72 11.29 7.95
CA ASN A 52 -1.82 11.86 7.15
C ASN A 52 -2.88 12.64 7.97
N THR A 53 -2.58 13.00 9.22
CA THR A 53 -3.46 13.84 10.09
C THR A 53 -2.96 15.29 10.19
N LYS A 54 -2.21 15.79 9.21
CA LYS A 54 -1.69 17.17 9.28
C LYS A 54 -1.73 17.88 7.93
N LYS A 55 -2.93 18.30 7.52
CA LYS A 55 -3.15 19.60 6.89
C LYS A 55 -4.62 19.97 6.86
#